data_AF-A0A7V7ABK9-F1
#
_entry.id   AF-A0A7V7ABK9-F1
#
_cell.length_a   1.000
_cell.length_b   1.000
_cell.length_c   1.000
_cell.angle_alpha   90.00
_cell.angle_beta   90.00
_cell.angle_gamma   90.00
#
_symmetry.space_group_name_H-M   'P 1'
#
loop_
_entity.id
_entity.type
_entity.pdbx_description
1 polymer ?
#
loop_
_entity_poly.entity_id
_entity_poly.type
_entity_poly.pdbx_seq_one_letter_code
_entity_poly.pdbx_strand_id
1 'polypeptide(L)' 'PTVSMLPDGLFASGVTIVGGVSVTDADEMLDVISEGGSGYHLFGKSVRRIVARRG' A
#
# COMPACT_ATOMS: atom_id res chain seq x y z
N PRO A 1 0.30 -6.35 0.73
CA PRO A 1 0.79 -5.27 -0.16
C PRO A 1 2.33 -5.27 -0.18
N THR A 2 2.97 -5.40 -1.34
CA THR A 2 4.43 -5.68 -1.43
C THR A 2 5.24 -4.53 -2.04
N VAL A 3 4.57 -3.44 -2.45
CA VAL A 3 5.22 -2.31 -3.12
C VAL A 3 5.62 -1.27 -2.08
N SER A 4 6.92 -0.99 -2.01
CA SER A 4 7.52 0.01 -1.12
C SER A 4 7.02 1.43 -1.41
N MET A 5 7.01 2.29 -0.39
CA MET A 5 6.70 3.72 -0.49
C MET A 5 7.80 4.54 -1.22
N LEU A 6 8.87 3.89 -1.67
CA LEU A 6 10.00 4.51 -2.38
C LEU A 6 9.94 4.17 -3.89
N PRO A 7 9.23 4.98 -4.71
CA PRO A 7 8.99 4.66 -6.11
C PRO A 7 10.20 4.92 -7.02
N ASP A 8 11.18 5.69 -6.56
CA ASP A 8 12.29 6.18 -7.39
C ASP A 8 13.13 5.06 -8.01
N GLY A 9 13.38 3.98 -7.25
CA GLY A 9 14.07 2.80 -7.77
C GLY A 9 13.28 2.10 -8.88
N LEU A 10 11.96 1.98 -8.72
CA LEU A 10 11.08 1.40 -9.74
C LEU A 10 11.01 2.29 -10.98
N PHE A 11 10.93 3.60 -10.79
CA PHE A 11 10.99 4.55 -11.89
C PHE A 11 12.31 4.42 -12.63
N ALA A 12 13.46 4.40 -11.95
CA ALA A 12 14.77 4.18 -12.58
C ALA A 12 14.82 2.91 -13.44
N SER A 13 14.06 1.86 -13.09
CA SER A 13 13.91 0.63 -13.87
C SER A 13 12.87 0.68 -15.00
N GLY A 14 12.33 1.86 -15.34
CA GLY A 14 11.40 2.05 -16.46
C GLY A 14 9.92 2.03 -16.09
N VAL A 15 9.57 1.83 -14.82
CA VAL A 15 8.17 1.92 -14.36
C VAL A 15 7.68 3.37 -14.46
N THR A 16 6.41 3.58 -14.82
CA THR A 16 5.79 4.91 -14.95
C THR A 16 4.74 5.20 -13.90
N ILE A 17 4.14 4.16 -13.32
CA ILE A 17 3.10 4.24 -12.30
C ILE A 17 3.37 3.18 -11.23
N VAL A 18 3.32 3.58 -9.98
CA VAL A 18 3.45 2.71 -8.80
C VAL A 18 2.18 2.83 -7.97
N GLY A 19 1.51 1.70 -7.73
CA GLY A 19 0.30 1.62 -6.91
C GLY A 19 0.58 0.91 -5.59
N GLY A 20 -0.05 1.37 -4.51
CA GLY A 20 0.11 0.78 -3.19
C GLY A 20 -0.98 1.19 -2.22
N VAL A 21 -0.76 0.90 -0.95
CA VAL A 21 -1.55 1.44 0.15
C VAL A 21 -0.64 2.06 1.20
N SER A 22 -1.12 3.15 1.80
CA SER A 22 -0.58 3.70 3.03
C SER A 22 -1.44 3.20 4.18
N VAL A 23 -0.80 2.67 5.21
CA VAL A 23 -1.46 2.37 6.48
C VAL A 23 -1.84 3.69 7.14
N THR A 24 -3.09 3.79 7.61
CA THR A 24 -3.64 4.94 8.35
C THR A 24 -3.92 4.62 9.81
N ASP A 25 -4.12 3.33 10.12
CA ASP A 25 -4.22 2.79 11.47
C ASP A 25 -3.45 1.46 11.50
N ALA A 26 -2.35 1.42 12.26
CA ALA A 26 -1.48 0.24 12.28
C ALA A 26 -2.05 -0.88 13.15
N ASP A 27 -2.69 -0.54 14.27
CA ASP A 27 -3.20 -1.53 15.23
C ASP A 27 -4.39 -2.27 14.61
N GLU A 28 -5.35 -1.54 14.05
CA GLU A 28 -6.49 -2.15 13.35
C GLU A 28 -6.03 -2.99 12.14
N MET A 29 -5.00 -2.54 11.43
CA MET A 29 -4.43 -3.34 10.33
C MET A 29 -3.85 -4.65 10.84
N LEU A 30 -3.07 -4.61 11.92
CA LEU A 30 -2.40 -5.78 12.49
C LEU A 30 -3.40 -6.80 13.03
N ASP A 31 -4.47 -6.35 13.67
CA ASP A 31 -5.56 -7.21 14.13
C ASP A 31 -6.21 -7.94 12.95
N VAL A 32 -6.61 -7.20 11.91
CA VAL A 32 -7.26 -7.76 10.73
C VAL A 32 -6.38 -8.78 10.02
N ILE A 33 -5.09 -8.52 9.82
CA ILE A 33 -4.22 -9.51 9.16
C ILE A 33 -3.94 -10.73 10.06
N SER A 34 -3.92 -10.56 11.38
CA SER A 34 -3.71 -11.64 12.34
C SER A 34 -4.88 -12.62 12.38
N GLU A 35 -6.09 -12.13 12.12
CA GLU A 35 -7.31 -12.94 11.98
C GLU A 35 -7.43 -13.63 10.59
N GLY A 36 -6.44 -13.47 9.72
CA GLY A 36 -6.50 -13.97 8.34
C GLY A 36 -7.27 -13.06 7.38
N GLY A 37 -7.54 -11.82 7.78
CA GLY A 37 -8.14 -10.80 6.94
C GLY A 37 -7.26 -10.41 5.76
N SER A 38 -7.87 -10.42 4.57
CA SER A 38 -7.23 -9.97 3.31
C SER A 38 -7.44 -8.47 3.04
N GLY A 39 -6.79 -7.94 2.02
CA GLY A 39 -6.75 -6.50 1.69
C GLY A 39 -8.10 -5.79 1.61
N TYR A 40 -9.18 -6.48 1.23
CA TYR A 40 -10.54 -5.90 1.21
C TYR A 40 -11.07 -5.51 2.58
N HIS A 41 -10.61 -6.17 3.64
CA HIS A 41 -10.97 -5.87 5.02
C HIS A 41 -10.27 -4.62 5.56
N LEU A 42 -9.19 -4.19 4.88
CA LEU A 42 -8.34 -3.06 5.27
C LEU A 42 -8.73 -1.77 4.52
N PHE A 43 -9.16 -1.89 3.25
CA PHE A 43 -9.40 -0.71 2.40
C PHE A 43 -10.51 0.19 2.94
N GLY A 44 -10.20 1.49 3.11
CA GLY A 44 -11.17 2.48 3.58
C GLY A 44 -11.40 2.46 5.09
N LYS A 45 -10.63 1.65 5.82
CA LYS A 45 -10.55 1.63 7.29
C LYS A 45 -9.13 1.96 7.74
N SER A 46 -8.29 0.93 7.87
CA SER A 46 -6.92 1.01 8.34
C SER A 46 -5.89 1.24 7.24
N VAL A 47 -6.28 1.21 5.96
CA VAL A 47 -5.41 1.59 4.84
C VAL A 47 -6.11 2.45 3.79
N ARG A 48 -5.33 3.34 3.15
CA ARG A 48 -5.73 4.19 2.02
C ARG A 48 -4.93 3.84 0.77
N ARG A 49 -5.57 3.82 -0.39
CA ARG A 49 -4.90 3.64 -1.69
C ARG A 49 -4.03 4.84 -2.04
N ILE A 50 -2.86 4.58 -2.60
CA ILE A 50 -1.95 5.61 -3.10
C ILE A 50 -1.50 5.26 -4.53
N VAL A 51 -1.25 6.31 -5.31
CA VAL A 51 -0.70 6.21 -6.66
C VAL A 51 0.41 7.24 -6.80
N ALA A 52 1.60 6.79 -7.17
CA ALA A 52 2.70 7.64 -7.57
C ALA A 52 2.91 7.52 -9.09
N ARG A 53 3.15 8.66 -9.74
CA ARG A 53 3.39 8.73 -11.19
C ARG A 53 4.73 9.41 -11.43
N ARG A 54 5.51 8.88 -12.37
CA ARG A 54 6.72 9.54 -12.87
C ARG A 54 6.32 10.87 -13.52
N GLY A 55 6.94 11.97 -13.05
CA GLY A 55 6.82 13.31 -13.61
C GLY A 55 7.58 13.49 -14.92
#